data_AF-A0A0A1UH98-F1
#
_entry.id   AF-A0A0A1UH98-F1
#
_cell.length_a   1.000
_cell.length_b   1.000
_cell.length_c   1.000
_cell.angle_alpha   90.00
_cell.angle_beta   90.00
_cell.angle_gamma   90.00
#
_symmetry.space_group_name_H-M   'P 1'
#
loop_
_entity.id
_entity.type
_entity.pdbx_description
1 polymer ?
#
loop_
_entity_poly.entity_id
_entity_poly.type
_entity_poly.pdbx_seq_one_letter_code
_entity_poly.pdbx_strand_id
1 'polypeptide(L)'
;TSYYCFAYLMTKISDWYSPKLDWTARGIHAQLARIDSILKLKDPELSRHLVSLNITNTLYLFRWVTLLFSQEFTIENVLLIWDCILVEPTGDFVGCLSVAMIIEIRKGLLSSDFTGCLKLLQKYPTTVNITNVIKKAKNLYTERSTFPPLVEPHIFTKKSGDKK
;
A
#
# COMPACT_ATOMS: atom_id res chain seq x y z
N THR A 1 12.89 -21.05 16.91
CA THR A 1 12.68 -19.63 17.27
C THR A 1 12.15 -18.81 16.11
N SER A 2 12.69 -18.97 14.88
CA SER A 2 12.19 -18.34 13.65
C SER A 2 10.74 -18.67 13.27
N TYR A 3 10.27 -19.91 13.52
CA TYR A 3 8.86 -20.30 13.27
C TYR A 3 7.85 -19.45 14.04
N TYR A 4 8.14 -19.11 15.31
CA TYR A 4 7.21 -18.34 16.13
C TYR A 4 7.12 -16.88 15.71
N CYS A 5 8.23 -16.25 15.32
CA CYS A 5 8.21 -14.90 14.78
C CYS A 5 7.42 -14.84 13.46
N PHE A 6 7.63 -15.82 12.59
CA PHE A 6 6.90 -15.90 11.32
C PHE A 6 5.40 -16.22 11.54
N ALA A 7 5.06 -17.14 12.44
CA ALA A 7 3.67 -17.45 12.78
C ALA A 7 2.96 -16.26 13.46
N TYR A 8 3.67 -15.50 14.30
CA TYR A 8 3.16 -14.28 14.90
C TYR A 8 2.92 -13.18 13.84
N LEU A 9 3.86 -13.02 12.91
CA LEU A 9 3.69 -12.13 11.75
C LEU A 9 2.47 -12.54 10.91
N MET A 10 2.39 -13.81 10.55
CA MET A 10 1.30 -14.34 9.73
C MET A 10 -0.04 -14.24 10.43
N THR A 11 -0.14 -14.42 11.75
CA THR A 11 -1.40 -14.24 12.49
C THR A 11 -1.85 -12.78 12.58
N LYS A 12 -0.91 -11.81 12.63
CA LYS A 12 -1.25 -10.38 12.63
C LYS A 12 -1.63 -9.84 11.25
N ILE A 13 -1.08 -10.42 10.18
CA ILE A 13 -1.34 -10.01 8.80
C ILE A 13 -2.40 -10.92 8.13
N SER A 14 -2.73 -12.07 8.75
CA SER A 14 -3.74 -13.05 8.29
C SER A 14 -5.09 -12.41 7.97
N ASP A 15 -5.46 -11.35 8.69
CA ASP A 15 -6.72 -10.64 8.46
C ASP A 15 -6.83 -10.10 7.02
N TRP A 16 -5.71 -9.83 6.33
CA TRP A 16 -5.69 -9.38 4.93
C TRP A 16 -5.81 -10.51 3.91
N TYR A 17 -5.53 -11.75 4.32
CA TYR A 17 -5.52 -12.92 3.44
C TYR A 17 -6.79 -13.77 3.56
N SER A 18 -7.72 -13.36 4.43
CA SER A 18 -8.98 -14.07 4.59
C SER A 18 -9.95 -13.65 3.49
N PRO A 19 -10.38 -14.55 2.58
CA PRO A 19 -11.29 -14.20 1.47
C PRO A 19 -12.64 -13.63 1.95
N LYS A 20 -12.99 -13.89 3.22
CA LYS A 20 -14.20 -13.38 3.87
C LYS A 20 -14.12 -11.89 4.20
N LEU A 21 -12.91 -11.32 4.25
CA LEU A 21 -12.65 -9.95 4.66
C LEU A 21 -12.30 -9.02 3.49
N ASP A 22 -12.10 -9.54 2.27
CA ASP A 22 -11.69 -8.74 1.10
C ASP A 22 -12.60 -7.51 0.86
N TRP A 23 -13.90 -7.66 1.10
CA TRP A 23 -14.94 -6.62 0.97
C TRP A 23 -15.25 -5.85 2.27
N THR A 24 -14.59 -6.16 3.38
CA THR A 24 -14.83 -5.51 4.68
C THR A 24 -13.83 -4.39 4.97
N ALA A 25 -14.11 -3.56 5.99
CA ALA A 25 -13.27 -2.44 6.42
C ALA A 25 -11.82 -2.80 6.81
N ARG A 26 -11.50 -4.10 6.97
CA ARG A 26 -10.15 -4.63 7.24
C ARG A 26 -9.52 -5.35 6.05
N GLY A 27 -10.27 -5.46 4.94
CA GLY A 27 -9.85 -6.13 3.73
C GLY A 27 -8.78 -5.39 2.96
N ILE A 28 -8.20 -6.09 1.99
CA ILE A 28 -7.19 -5.55 1.09
C ILE A 28 -7.69 -4.29 0.38
N HIS A 29 -8.92 -4.27 -0.12
CA HIS A 29 -9.49 -3.11 -0.82
C HIS A 29 -9.62 -1.86 0.05
N ALA A 30 -9.99 -2.02 1.33
CA ALA A 30 -10.03 -0.91 2.28
C ALA A 30 -8.62 -0.36 2.54
N GLN A 31 -7.60 -1.22 2.62
CA GLN A 31 -6.20 -0.79 2.73
C GLN A 31 -5.71 -0.05 1.48
N LEU A 32 -6.07 -0.52 0.28
CA LEU A 32 -5.75 0.21 -0.95
C LEU A 32 -6.41 1.61 -1.00
N ALA A 33 -7.68 1.71 -0.61
CA ALA A 33 -8.37 3.00 -0.51
C ALA A 33 -7.74 3.94 0.53
N ARG A 34 -7.24 3.37 1.64
CA ARG A 34 -6.49 4.11 2.64
C ARG A 34 -5.18 4.66 2.07
N ILE A 35 -4.41 3.82 1.36
CA ILE A 35 -3.16 4.23 0.71
C ILE A 35 -3.41 5.37 -0.28
N ASP A 36 -4.46 5.28 -1.09
CA ASP A 36 -4.84 6.33 -2.02
C ASP A 36 -5.15 7.66 -1.32
N SER A 37 -5.82 7.59 -0.18
CA SER A 37 -6.16 8.77 0.63
C SER A 37 -4.91 9.40 1.27
N ILE A 38 -3.98 8.59 1.78
CA ILE A 38 -2.69 9.08 2.31
C ILE A 38 -1.86 9.70 1.18
N LEU A 39 -1.83 9.08 -0.01
CA LEU A 39 -1.13 9.61 -1.18
C LEU A 39 -1.73 10.96 -1.61
N LYS A 40 -3.05 11.09 -1.68
CA LYS A 40 -3.74 12.35 -1.99
C LYS A 40 -3.39 13.46 -1.00
N LEU A 41 -3.29 13.13 0.29
CA LEU A 41 -2.94 14.08 1.34
C LEU A 41 -1.47 14.53 1.24
N LYS A 42 -0.55 13.62 0.93
CA LYS A 42 0.89 13.90 0.94
C LYS A 42 1.44 14.41 -0.39
N ASP A 43 0.93 13.91 -1.51
CA ASP A 43 1.32 14.34 -2.85
C ASP A 43 0.10 14.36 -3.80
N PRO A 44 -0.72 15.42 -3.75
CA PRO A 44 -1.90 15.55 -4.60
C PRO A 44 -1.57 15.74 -6.07
N GLU A 45 -0.36 16.21 -6.40
CA GLU A 45 0.10 16.32 -7.79
C GLU A 45 0.32 14.94 -8.40
N LEU A 46 1.06 14.08 -7.70
CA LEU A 46 1.33 12.72 -8.14
C LEU A 46 0.05 11.88 -8.21
N SER A 47 -0.84 12.02 -7.23
CA SER A 47 -2.14 11.33 -7.26
C SER A 47 -2.96 11.73 -8.49
N ARG A 48 -3.07 13.05 -8.78
CA ARG A 48 -3.78 13.53 -9.99
C ARG A 48 -3.15 13.02 -11.27
N HIS A 49 -1.82 12.97 -11.34
CA HIS A 49 -1.12 12.44 -12.50
C HIS A 49 -1.46 10.96 -12.74
N LEU A 50 -1.39 10.11 -11.70
CA LEU A 50 -1.77 8.70 -11.82
C LEU A 50 -3.23 8.50 -12.23
N VAL A 51 -4.15 9.31 -11.68
CA VAL A 51 -5.57 9.31 -12.06
C VAL A 51 -5.75 9.75 -13.52
N SER A 52 -5.03 10.78 -13.97
CA SER A 52 -5.12 11.27 -15.36
C SER A 52 -4.64 10.23 -16.38
N LEU A 53 -3.70 9.37 -15.97
CA LEU A 53 -3.22 8.24 -16.77
C LEU A 53 -4.12 7.00 -16.68
N ASN A 54 -5.25 7.05 -15.95
CA ASN A 54 -6.10 5.89 -15.66
C ASN A 54 -5.37 4.72 -14.98
N ILE A 55 -4.32 5.00 -14.20
CA ILE A 55 -3.60 3.96 -13.44
C ILE A 55 -4.35 3.70 -12.14
N THR A 56 -5.07 2.57 -12.08
CA THR A 56 -5.73 2.14 -10.86
C THR A 56 -4.72 1.65 -9.83
N ASN A 57 -4.83 2.11 -8.58
CA ASN A 57 -3.96 1.73 -7.48
C ASN A 57 -3.92 0.20 -7.24
N THR A 58 -4.98 -0.52 -7.60
CA THR A 58 -5.10 -1.98 -7.51
C THR A 58 -4.11 -2.73 -8.39
N LEU A 59 -3.66 -2.14 -9.51
CA LEU A 59 -2.75 -2.79 -10.45
C LEU A 59 -1.36 -3.06 -9.86
N TYR A 60 -0.93 -2.26 -8.88
CA TYR A 60 0.39 -2.40 -8.27
C TYR A 60 0.33 -2.62 -6.75
N LEU A 61 -0.55 -1.91 -6.03
CA LEU A 61 -0.63 -2.01 -4.57
C LEU A 61 -1.12 -3.36 -4.09
N PHE A 62 -2.04 -4.01 -4.83
CA PHE A 62 -2.57 -5.31 -4.43
C PHE A 62 -1.42 -6.30 -4.22
N ARG A 63 -0.59 -6.45 -5.26
CA ARG A 63 0.58 -7.34 -5.23
C ARG A 63 1.60 -6.95 -4.15
N TRP A 64 1.86 -5.66 -3.98
CA TRP A 64 2.81 -5.18 -2.96
C TRP A 64 2.36 -5.53 -1.54
N VAL A 65 1.09 -5.30 -1.22
CA VAL A 65 0.54 -5.54 0.12
C VAL A 65 0.34 -7.04 0.37
N THR A 66 -0.21 -7.80 -0.59
CA THR A 66 -0.42 -9.26 -0.44
C THR A 66 0.88 -10.06 -0.42
N LEU A 67 1.99 -9.49 -0.85
CA LEU A 67 3.29 -10.15 -0.80
C LEU A 67 4.23 -9.50 0.20
N LEU A 68 3.74 -8.54 0.99
CA LEU A 68 4.54 -7.77 1.96
C LEU A 68 5.88 -7.31 1.37
N PHE A 69 5.82 -6.81 0.14
CA PHE A 69 6.96 -6.29 -0.63
C PHE A 69 8.09 -7.29 -0.91
N SER A 70 7.87 -8.59 -0.62
CA SER A 70 8.90 -9.64 -0.76
C SER A 70 9.38 -9.87 -2.19
N GLN A 71 8.58 -9.53 -3.20
CA GLN A 71 8.96 -9.63 -4.62
C GLN A 71 9.66 -8.39 -5.17
N GLU A 72 9.53 -7.23 -4.50
CA GLU A 72 10.08 -5.96 -5.01
C GLU A 72 11.53 -5.72 -4.57
N PHE A 73 11.95 -6.38 -3.49
CA PHE A 73 13.23 -6.13 -2.85
C PHE A 73 14.01 -7.42 -2.63
N THR A 74 15.33 -7.30 -2.47
CA THR A 74 16.20 -8.41 -2.03
C THR A 74 15.80 -8.87 -0.63
N ILE A 75 16.06 -10.14 -0.32
CA ILE A 75 15.68 -10.72 0.98
C ILE A 75 16.20 -9.90 2.17
N GLU A 76 17.43 -9.36 2.09
CA GLU A 76 18.02 -8.49 3.12
C GLU A 76 17.16 -7.25 3.39
N ASN A 77 16.70 -6.59 2.32
CA ASN A 77 15.86 -5.40 2.41
C ASN A 77 14.45 -5.75 2.90
N VAL A 78 13.90 -6.89 2.46
CA VAL A 78 12.60 -7.40 2.91
C VAL A 78 12.62 -7.67 4.41
N LEU A 79 13.71 -8.25 4.94
CA LEU A 79 13.86 -8.48 6.38
C LEU A 79 13.84 -7.16 7.17
N LEU A 80 14.52 -6.11 6.70
CA LEU A 80 14.48 -4.78 7.34
C LEU A 80 13.07 -4.17 7.36
N ILE A 81 12.32 -4.34 6.27
CA ILE A 81 10.92 -3.92 6.19
C ILE A 81 10.09 -4.72 7.22
N TRP A 82 10.27 -6.03 7.25
CA TRP A 82 9.53 -6.92 8.14
C TRP A 82 9.84 -6.65 9.60
N ASP A 83 11.08 -6.32 9.95
CA ASP A 83 11.44 -5.88 11.30
C ASP A 83 10.64 -4.63 11.70
N CYS A 84 10.47 -3.67 10.80
CA CYS A 84 9.66 -2.48 11.06
C CYS A 84 8.17 -2.81 11.19
N ILE A 85 7.65 -3.72 10.36
CA ILE A 85 6.24 -4.18 10.43
C ILE A 85 6.00 -4.99 11.70
N LEU A 86 6.98 -5.76 12.18
CA LEU A 86 6.89 -6.56 13.39
C LEU A 86 6.82 -5.71 14.65
N VAL A 87 7.53 -4.58 14.66
CA VAL A 87 7.42 -3.57 15.72
C VAL A 87 6.00 -3.01 15.70
N GLU A 88 5.53 -2.55 14.52
CA GLU A 88 4.21 -1.93 14.38
C GLU A 88 3.28 -2.71 13.42
N PRO A 89 2.62 -3.80 13.87
CA PRO A 89 1.83 -4.69 13.01
C PRO A 89 0.46 -4.10 12.67
N THR A 90 0.46 -2.96 11.96
CA THR A 90 -0.72 -2.21 11.56
C THR A 90 -0.76 -2.03 10.04
N GLY A 91 -1.96 -2.06 9.46
CA GLY A 91 -2.15 -1.69 8.05
C GLY A 91 -1.75 -0.25 7.75
N ASP A 92 -1.77 0.59 8.78
CA ASP A 92 -1.36 1.98 8.71
C ASP A 92 0.13 2.12 8.35
N PHE A 93 1.01 1.34 8.99
CA PHE A 93 2.43 1.38 8.68
C PHE A 93 2.72 0.83 7.28
N VAL A 94 2.07 -0.28 6.89
CA VAL A 94 2.19 -0.84 5.54
C VAL A 94 1.69 0.16 4.48
N GLY A 95 0.60 0.88 4.77
CA GLY A 95 0.12 1.93 3.89
C GLY A 95 1.09 3.10 3.78
N CYS A 96 1.69 3.53 4.90
CA CYS A 96 2.76 4.54 4.90
C CYS A 96 3.97 4.10 4.08
N LEU A 97 4.33 2.81 4.16
CA LEU A 97 5.43 2.24 3.39
C LEU A 97 5.13 2.23 1.90
N SER A 98 3.92 1.82 1.50
CA SER A 98 3.48 1.90 0.10
C SER A 98 3.55 3.33 -0.44
N VAL A 99 3.06 4.33 0.32
CA VAL A 99 3.14 5.74 -0.08
C VAL A 99 4.59 6.22 -0.16
N ALA A 100 5.43 5.85 0.80
CA ALA A 100 6.84 6.20 0.78
C ALA A 100 7.55 5.65 -0.47
N MET A 101 7.25 4.43 -0.89
CA MET A 101 7.76 3.85 -2.14
C MET A 101 7.34 4.65 -3.36
N ILE A 102 6.04 5.00 -3.46
CA ILE A 102 5.51 5.79 -4.58
C ILE A 102 6.19 7.17 -4.65
N ILE A 103 6.37 7.83 -3.51
CA ILE A 103 7.04 9.14 -3.42
C ILE A 103 8.51 9.04 -3.80
N GLU A 104 9.19 7.93 -3.48
CA GLU A 104 10.59 7.73 -3.83
C GLU A 104 10.82 7.73 -5.35
N ILE A 105 9.91 7.09 -6.09
CA ILE A 105 9.97 7.03 -7.56
C ILE A 105 9.21 8.18 -8.26
N ARG A 106 8.69 9.16 -7.49
CA ARG A 106 7.90 10.31 -7.98
C ARG A 106 8.49 10.96 -9.23
N LYS A 107 9.80 11.23 -9.23
CA LYS A 107 10.46 11.93 -10.35
C LYS A 107 10.33 11.15 -11.65
N GLY A 108 10.45 9.83 -11.60
CA GLY A 108 10.28 8.96 -12.76
C GLY A 108 8.83 8.81 -13.17
N LEU A 109 7.89 8.83 -12.21
CA LEU A 109 6.46 8.79 -12.50
C LEU A 109 6.01 10.06 -13.23
N LEU A 110 6.31 11.24 -12.70
CA LEU A 110 5.87 12.50 -13.31
C LEU A 110 6.48 12.79 -14.69
N SER A 111 7.63 12.21 -14.99
CA SER A 111 8.29 12.35 -16.29
C SER A 111 7.85 11.32 -17.33
N SER A 112 7.05 10.31 -16.94
CA SER A 112 6.70 9.18 -17.78
C SER A 112 5.24 9.22 -18.24
N ASP A 113 4.96 8.52 -19.33
CA ASP A 113 3.60 8.24 -19.78
C ASP A 113 3.00 7.02 -19.04
N PHE A 114 1.78 6.62 -19.43
CA PHE A 114 1.10 5.47 -18.84
C PHE A 114 1.99 4.21 -18.77
N THR A 115 2.63 3.85 -19.88
CA THR A 115 3.44 2.64 -19.98
C THR A 115 4.71 2.74 -19.14
N GLY A 116 5.38 3.89 -19.15
CA GLY A 116 6.56 4.12 -18.30
C GLY A 116 6.23 4.07 -16.81
N CYS A 117 5.14 4.71 -16.39
CA CYS A 117 4.63 4.67 -15.01
C CYS A 117 4.30 3.25 -14.58
N LEU A 118 3.54 2.51 -15.39
CA LEU A 118 3.15 1.14 -15.07
C LEU A 118 4.38 0.22 -14.97
N LYS A 119 5.36 0.39 -15.86
CA LYS A 119 6.61 -0.38 -15.82
C LYS A 119 7.42 -0.10 -14.56
N LEU A 120 7.50 1.16 -14.12
CA LEU A 120 8.19 1.53 -12.87
C LEU A 120 7.47 0.98 -11.62
N LEU A 121 6.14 0.98 -11.62
CA LEU A 121 5.33 0.45 -10.52
C LEU A 121 5.32 -1.09 -10.47
N GLN A 122 5.35 -1.75 -11.62
CA GLN A 122 5.37 -3.22 -11.68
C GLN A 122 6.78 -3.79 -11.51
N LYS A 123 7.81 -3.09 -11.98
CA LYS A 123 9.21 -3.46 -11.84
C LYS A 123 9.94 -2.36 -11.08
N TYR A 124 9.80 -2.42 -9.75
CA TYR A 124 10.38 -1.41 -8.87
C TYR A 124 11.91 -1.31 -9.06
N PRO A 125 12.47 -0.09 -9.21
CA PRO A 125 13.88 0.09 -9.49
C PRO A 125 14.76 -0.34 -8.30
N THR A 126 15.75 -1.20 -8.57
CA THR A 126 16.71 -1.69 -7.56
C THR A 126 17.69 -0.63 -7.07
N THR A 127 17.74 0.53 -7.74
CA THR A 127 18.56 1.69 -7.33
C THR A 127 18.00 2.42 -6.12
N VAL A 128 16.76 2.12 -5.72
CA VAL A 128 16.13 2.75 -4.55
C VAL A 128 16.74 2.24 -3.26
N ASN A 129 17.19 3.16 -2.41
CA ASN A 129 17.70 2.82 -1.09
C ASN A 129 16.53 2.56 -0.12
N ILE A 130 16.37 1.31 0.31
CA ILE A 130 15.29 0.91 1.22
C ILE A 130 15.33 1.67 2.55
N THR A 131 16.51 2.05 3.02
CA THR A 131 16.67 2.78 4.29
C THR A 131 15.98 4.15 4.21
N ASN A 132 16.05 4.80 3.05
CA ASN A 132 15.37 6.08 2.82
C ASN A 132 13.85 5.90 2.79
N VAL A 133 13.37 4.83 2.14
CA VAL A 133 11.95 4.48 2.10
C VAL A 133 11.42 4.21 3.51
N ILE A 134 12.12 3.40 4.30
CA ILE A 134 11.75 3.09 5.70
C ILE A 134 11.75 4.36 6.55
N LYS A 135 12.75 5.23 6.43
CA LYS A 135 12.80 6.52 7.13
C LYS A 135 11.59 7.40 6.78
N LYS A 136 11.28 7.53 5.48
CA LYS A 136 10.09 8.27 5.02
C LYS A 136 8.80 7.66 5.56
N ALA A 137 8.67 6.34 5.51
CA ALA A 137 7.50 5.62 6.03
C ALA A 137 7.31 5.84 7.53
N LYS A 138 8.39 5.80 8.31
CA LYS A 138 8.36 6.10 9.76
C LYS A 138 7.93 7.54 10.03
N ASN A 139 8.45 8.51 9.28
CA ASN A 139 8.03 9.91 9.42
C ASN A 139 6.54 10.08 9.10
N LEU A 140 6.06 9.49 8.00
CA LEU A 140 4.65 9.48 7.65
C LEU A 140 3.80 8.83 8.75
N TYR A 141 4.26 7.71 9.32
CA TYR A 141 3.56 7.00 10.37
C TYR A 141 3.51 7.78 11.70
N THR A 142 4.54 8.57 12.03
CA THR A 142 4.49 9.48 13.18
C THR A 142 3.41 10.55 12.99
N GLU A 143 3.19 10.99 11.75
CA GLU A 143 2.16 11.96 11.37
C GLU A 143 0.76 11.31 11.16
N ARG A 144 0.59 10.04 11.53
CA ARG A 144 -0.66 9.28 11.26
C ARG A 144 -1.90 9.87 11.90
N SER A 145 -1.76 10.69 12.94
CA SER A 145 -2.86 11.39 13.59
C SER A 145 -3.66 12.29 12.63
N THR A 146 -3.04 12.68 11.51
CA THR A 146 -3.66 13.53 10.48
C THR A 146 -4.31 12.71 9.36
N PHE A 147 -4.21 11.38 9.40
CA PHE A 147 -4.78 10.55 8.34
C PHE A 147 -6.31 10.53 8.42
N PRO A 148 -6.99 10.57 7.26
CA PRO A 148 -8.44 10.45 7.25
C PRO A 148 -8.86 9.09 7.84
N PRO A 149 -9.99 9.04 8.57
CA PRO A 149 -10.52 7.77 9.05
C PRO A 149 -10.76 6.83 7.87
N LEU A 150 -10.67 5.52 8.13
CA LEU A 150 -10.96 4.49 7.13
C LEU A 150 -12.34 4.77 6.53
N VAL A 151 -12.37 5.14 5.24
CA VAL A 151 -13.63 5.22 4.50
C VAL A 151 -14.04 3.78 4.27
N GLU A 152 -15.10 3.34 4.95
CA GLU A 152 -15.68 2.03 4.68
C GLU A 152 -16.02 1.98 3.19
N PRO A 153 -15.58 0.94 2.44
CA PRO A 153 -16.07 0.75 1.10
C PRO A 153 -17.58 0.65 1.22
N HIS A 154 -18.29 1.64 0.70
CA HIS A 154 -19.74 1.66 0.71
C HIS A 154 -20.21 0.30 0.22
N ILE A 155 -20.82 -0.48 1.12
CA ILE A 155 -21.56 -1.68 0.75
C ILE A 155 -22.44 -1.24 -0.41
N PHE A 156 -22.27 -1.90 -1.55
CA PHE A 156 -23.16 -1.79 -2.69
C PHE A 156 -24.56 -2.06 -2.15
N THR A 157 -25.27 -1.02 -1.72
CA THR A 157 -26.68 -1.13 -1.40
C THR A 157 -27.30 -1.49 -2.73
N LYS A 158 -27.74 -2.73 -2.85
CA LYS A 158 -28.67 -3.17 -3.89
C LYS A 158 -29.83 -2.18 -3.87
N LYS A 159 -29.76 -1.12 -4.68
CA LYS A 159 -30.97 -0.54 -5.27
C LYS A 159 -31.36 -1.46 -6.40
N SER A 160 -32.05 -2.54 -6.05
CA SER A 160 -33.00 -3.18 -6.95
C SER A 160 -34.36 -3.11 -6.28
N GLY A 161 -34.85 -1.88 -6.14
CA GLY A 161 -36.27 -1.59 -6.10
C GLY A 161 -36.71 -1.26 -7.53
N ASP A 162 -37.54 -2.13 -8.07
CA ASP A 162 -38.61 -1.89 -9.04
C ASP A 162 -38.30 -1.72 -10.54
N LYS A 163 -38.75 -2.72 -11.33
CA LYS A 163 -39.61 -2.57 -12.53
C LYS A 163 -39.89 -3.93 -13.18
N LYS A 164 -40.99 -4.57 -12.78
CA LYS A 164 -42.07 -5.07 -13.67
C LYS A 164 -43.14 -5.80 -12.89
#